data_AF-A0A9D8VPH8-F1
#
_entry.id   AF-A0A9D8VPH8-F1
#
_cell.length_a   1.000
_cell.length_b   1.000
_cell.length_c   1.000
_cell.angle_alpha   90.00
_cell.angle_beta   90.00
_cell.angle_gamma   90.00
#
_symmetry.space_group_name_H-M   'P 1'
#
loop_
_entity.id
_entity.type
_entity.pdbx_description
1 polymer ?
#
loop_
_entity_poly.entity_id
_entity_poly.type
_entity_poly.pdbx_seq_one_letter_code
_entity_poly.pdbx_strand_id
1 'polypeptide(L)'
;MIRTLFVATAVAATMTMAVPKAEASPGFDFVCFDRDIVASIGLDLEWENAYLTIDGKETVLPATGQGSSNRDSFAFAGDGFSFQGFAPEGQLILADGRAAQCYQARQSIKTMALYGSDNNFQWSAYDARGTGSGNVRAAPSVFAEKVASLGDDEPVIIKRNTDEFLDGFFWFQIAFGEGETGYIWGALLCTDADEPELNTTVRRCN
;
A
#
# COMPACT_ATOMS: atom_id res chain seq x y z
N MET A 1 44.76 -1.99 67.42
CA MET A 1 44.12 -3.00 66.55
C MET A 1 42.78 -2.46 66.10
N ILE A 2 42.57 -2.52 64.78
CA ILE A 2 41.49 -1.94 63.98
C ILE A 2 40.21 -2.78 64.12
N ARG A 3 39.01 -2.16 64.04
CA ARG A 3 37.96 -2.53 63.06
C ARG A 3 36.69 -1.68 63.23
N THR A 4 36.59 -0.67 62.37
CA THR A 4 35.38 0.06 62.02
C THR A 4 34.47 -0.85 61.20
N LEU A 5 33.23 -1.09 61.64
CA LEU A 5 32.19 -1.75 60.84
C LEU A 5 31.69 -0.77 59.78
N PHE A 6 31.83 -1.12 58.50
CA PHE A 6 31.10 -0.47 57.41
C PHE A 6 29.84 -1.28 57.10
N VAL A 7 28.69 -0.62 57.21
CA VAL A 7 27.38 -1.11 56.79
C VAL A 7 27.28 -0.96 55.27
N ALA A 8 27.21 -2.07 54.55
CA ALA A 8 26.94 -2.09 53.12
C ALA A 8 25.42 -2.04 52.90
N THR A 9 24.92 -0.89 52.45
CA THR A 9 23.53 -0.75 52.02
C THR A 9 23.47 -1.10 50.54
N ALA A 10 22.92 -2.27 50.20
CA ALA A 10 22.73 -2.67 48.81
C ALA A 10 21.50 -1.94 48.24
N VAL A 11 21.73 -0.95 47.39
CA VAL A 11 20.68 -0.32 46.58
C VAL A 11 20.38 -1.26 45.41
N ALA A 12 19.23 -1.94 45.46
CA ALA A 12 18.72 -2.70 44.33
C ALA A 12 18.23 -1.71 43.26
N ALA A 13 19.07 -1.47 42.24
CA ALA A 13 18.67 -0.72 41.07
C ALA A 13 17.75 -1.60 40.20
N THR A 14 16.44 -1.35 40.26
CA THR A 14 15.48 -1.89 39.30
C THR A 14 15.75 -1.24 37.95
N MET A 15 16.54 -1.90 37.11
CA MET A 15 16.67 -1.54 35.70
C MET A 15 15.33 -1.81 35.01
N THR A 16 14.54 -0.75 34.81
CA THR A 16 13.46 -0.77 33.82
C THR A 16 14.13 -0.88 32.45
N MET A 17 14.18 -2.10 31.89
CA MET A 17 14.56 -2.27 30.50
C MET A 17 13.49 -1.57 29.66
N ALA A 18 13.85 -0.45 29.04
CA ALA A 18 13.06 0.10 27.96
C ALA A 18 13.06 -0.96 26.85
N VAL A 19 11.89 -1.53 26.59
CA VAL A 19 11.71 -2.42 25.44
C VAL A 19 12.04 -1.58 24.21
N PRO A 20 13.08 -1.91 23.44
CA PRO A 20 13.34 -1.20 22.20
C PRO A 20 12.08 -1.31 21.35
N LYS A 21 11.57 -0.17 20.87
CA LYS A 21 10.47 -0.14 19.92
C LYS A 21 10.94 -0.98 18.73
N ALA A 22 10.36 -2.17 18.56
CA ALA A 22 10.69 -3.03 17.44
C ALA A 22 10.41 -2.21 16.17
N GLU A 23 11.47 -1.92 15.42
CA GLU A 23 11.31 -1.27 14.13
C GLU A 23 10.50 -2.22 13.26
N ALA A 24 9.32 -1.77 12.82
CA ALA A 24 8.47 -2.53 11.91
C ALA A 24 9.33 -3.01 10.73
N SER A 25 9.21 -4.28 10.39
CA SER A 25 10.06 -4.93 9.39
C SER A 25 9.86 -4.28 8.01
N PRO A 26 10.93 -4.02 7.22
CA PRO A 26 10.83 -3.38 5.90
C PRO A 26 10.17 -4.21 4.77
N GLY A 27 9.26 -5.14 5.06
CA GLY A 27 8.96 -6.25 4.14
C GLY A 27 7.52 -6.72 3.99
N PHE A 28 6.65 -6.51 4.96
CA PHE A 28 5.32 -7.15 4.99
C PHE A 28 4.26 -6.19 5.50
N ASP A 29 4.10 -5.08 4.80
CA ASP A 29 3.03 -4.13 5.10
C ASP A 29 1.78 -4.54 4.34
N PHE A 30 0.60 -4.38 4.95
CA PHE A 30 -0.70 -4.46 4.29
C PHE A 30 -1.35 -3.09 4.33
N VAL A 31 -2.10 -2.76 3.29
CA VAL A 31 -3.00 -1.61 3.26
C VAL A 31 -4.42 -2.14 3.29
N CYS A 32 -5.19 -1.70 4.28
CA CYS A 32 -6.59 -2.05 4.46
C CYS A 32 -7.47 -0.84 4.16
N PHE A 33 -8.57 -1.06 3.46
CA PHE A 33 -9.51 0.00 3.11
C PHE A 33 -10.96 -0.44 3.27
N ASP A 34 -11.75 0.49 3.80
CA ASP A 34 -13.21 0.52 3.80
C ASP A 34 -13.63 1.97 3.43
N ARG A 35 -14.91 2.21 3.10
CA ARG A 35 -15.40 3.50 2.56
C ARG A 35 -14.94 4.74 3.35
N ASP A 36 -14.68 4.58 4.64
CA ASP A 36 -14.36 5.68 5.56
C ASP A 36 -13.02 5.50 6.29
N ILE A 37 -12.24 4.43 6.03
CA ILE A 37 -11.02 4.10 6.78
C ILE A 37 -9.89 3.67 5.84
N VAL A 38 -8.73 4.28 6.03
CA VAL A 38 -7.45 3.82 5.50
C VAL A 38 -6.60 3.38 6.69
N ALA A 39 -6.21 2.10 6.70
CA ALA A 39 -5.35 1.53 7.72
C ALA A 39 -4.13 0.86 7.10
N SER A 40 -2.98 0.93 7.78
CA SER A 40 -1.81 0.13 7.42
C SER A 40 -1.51 -0.89 8.51
N ILE A 41 -0.95 -2.03 8.12
CA ILE A 41 -0.55 -3.09 9.04
C ILE A 41 0.85 -3.53 8.68
N GLY A 42 1.83 -3.23 9.52
CA GLY A 42 3.17 -3.81 9.41
C GLY A 42 3.25 -5.12 10.17
N LEU A 43 3.94 -6.13 9.65
CA LEU A 43 4.25 -7.36 10.39
C LEU A 43 5.70 -7.34 10.86
N ASP A 44 5.97 -7.81 12.08
CA ASP A 44 7.36 -8.10 12.47
C ASP A 44 7.91 -9.32 11.73
N LEU A 45 9.24 -9.47 11.75
CA LEU A 45 9.95 -10.55 11.08
C LEU A 45 9.58 -11.95 11.62
N GLU A 46 9.11 -11.99 12.87
CA GLU A 46 8.83 -13.21 13.61
C GLU A 46 7.35 -13.62 13.49
N TRP A 47 6.52 -12.76 12.86
CA TRP A 47 5.06 -12.90 12.75
C TRP A 47 4.38 -13.03 14.12
N GLU A 48 4.99 -12.44 15.15
CA GLU A 48 4.48 -12.43 16.51
C GLU A 48 3.50 -11.27 16.72
N ASN A 49 3.73 -10.16 16.03
CA ASN A 49 2.90 -8.97 16.14
C ASN A 49 2.61 -8.34 14.76
N ALA A 50 1.42 -7.77 14.67
CA ALA A 50 1.02 -6.85 13.63
C ALA A 50 0.85 -5.44 14.21
N TYR A 51 1.33 -4.42 13.50
CA TYR A 51 1.30 -3.02 13.91
C TYR A 51 0.26 -2.30 13.06
N LEU A 52 -0.96 -2.19 13.60
CA LEU A 52 -2.08 -1.52 12.97
C LEU A 52 -1.96 -0.01 13.17
N THR A 53 -2.00 0.76 12.08
CA THR A 53 -2.05 2.23 12.12
C THR A 53 -3.35 2.72 11.49
N ILE A 54 -4.15 3.49 12.24
CA ILE A 54 -5.34 4.19 11.77
C ILE A 54 -5.22 5.65 12.22
N ASP A 55 -5.40 6.61 11.31
CA ASP A 55 -5.28 8.06 11.60
C ASP A 55 -3.97 8.46 12.31
N GLY A 56 -2.87 7.77 11.98
CA GLY A 56 -1.56 7.99 12.60
C GLY A 56 -1.41 7.43 14.02
N LYS A 57 -2.44 6.77 14.56
CA LYS A 57 -2.37 6.06 15.83
C LYS A 57 -2.04 4.59 15.61
N GLU A 58 -0.92 4.16 16.19
CA GLU A 58 -0.44 2.78 16.17
C GLU A 58 -1.08 1.95 17.30
N THR A 59 -1.48 0.72 16.99
CA THR A 59 -2.02 -0.29 17.89
C THR A 59 -1.35 -1.62 17.59
N VAL A 60 -0.86 -2.32 18.61
CA VAL A 60 -0.18 -3.61 18.45
C VAL A 60 -1.21 -4.73 18.56
N LEU A 61 -1.23 -5.62 17.57
CA LEU A 61 -2.09 -6.80 17.51
C LEU A 61 -1.22 -8.06 17.64
N PRO A 62 -1.24 -8.73 18.81
CA PRO A 62 -0.53 -9.99 18.99
C PRO A 62 -1.10 -11.11 18.11
N ALA A 63 -0.22 -12.03 17.70
CA ALA A 63 -0.62 -13.25 16.99
C ALA A 63 -1.55 -14.11 17.85
N THR A 64 -2.63 -14.62 17.26
CA THR A 64 -3.65 -15.40 18.00
C THR A 64 -3.34 -16.90 18.08
N GLY A 65 -2.09 -17.29 17.82
CA GLY A 65 -1.62 -18.68 17.96
C GLY A 65 -1.83 -19.58 16.75
N GLN A 66 -2.23 -19.03 15.59
CA GLN A 66 -2.29 -19.81 14.34
C GLN A 66 -0.90 -19.81 13.66
N GLY A 67 0.08 -20.42 14.34
CA GLY A 67 1.37 -20.80 13.75
C GLY A 67 1.15 -21.93 12.75
N SER A 68 0.57 -21.59 11.61
CA SER A 68 0.54 -22.47 10.46
C SER A 68 1.99 -22.73 10.06
N SER A 69 2.37 -24.00 9.89
CA SER A 69 3.62 -24.36 9.21
C SER A 69 3.72 -23.78 7.79
N ASN A 70 2.63 -23.20 7.29
CA ASN A 70 2.54 -22.43 6.07
C ASN A 70 2.58 -20.92 6.41
N ARG A 71 3.67 -20.25 6.00
CA ARG A 71 3.91 -18.80 6.21
C ARG A 71 2.92 -17.88 5.48
N ASP A 72 2.00 -18.47 4.73
CA ASP A 72 1.07 -17.73 3.89
C ASP A 72 -0.21 -17.35 4.64
N SER A 73 -0.59 -18.06 5.72
CA SER A 73 -1.77 -17.72 6.54
C SER A 73 -1.39 -17.01 7.83
N PHE A 74 -2.18 -16.03 8.24
CA PHE A 74 -1.90 -15.23 9.44
C PHE A 74 -3.18 -14.82 10.19
N ALA A 75 -3.03 -14.58 11.49
CA ALA A 75 -4.10 -14.10 12.37
C ALA A 75 -3.54 -13.35 13.59
N PHE A 76 -4.01 -12.12 13.79
CA PHE A 76 -3.62 -11.20 14.84
C PHE A 76 -4.87 -10.54 15.44
N ALA A 77 -4.89 -10.31 16.75
CA ALA A 77 -6.02 -9.62 17.38
C ALA A 77 -5.63 -8.90 18.67
N GLY A 78 -6.22 -7.74 18.91
CA GLY A 78 -5.96 -6.88 20.06
C GLY A 78 -6.83 -5.64 20.04
N ASP A 79 -7.16 -5.09 21.22
CA ASP A 79 -7.90 -3.84 21.38
C ASP A 79 -9.22 -3.72 20.58
N GLY A 80 -9.91 -4.85 20.39
CA GLY A 80 -11.16 -4.93 19.62
C GLY A 80 -10.99 -5.05 18.10
N PHE A 81 -9.75 -5.08 17.61
CA PHE A 81 -9.43 -5.31 16.21
C PHE A 81 -9.00 -6.77 15.97
N SER A 82 -9.25 -7.28 14.78
CA SER A 82 -8.65 -8.54 14.32
C SER A 82 -8.19 -8.45 12.88
N PHE A 83 -6.97 -8.87 12.59
CA PHE A 83 -6.42 -8.95 11.24
C PHE A 83 -6.07 -10.40 10.91
N GLN A 84 -6.68 -10.95 9.86
CA GLN A 84 -6.47 -12.35 9.49
C GLN A 84 -6.54 -12.52 7.97
N GLY A 85 -5.91 -13.57 7.44
CA GLY A 85 -5.93 -13.79 6.00
C GLY A 85 -4.94 -14.82 5.49
N PHE A 86 -4.80 -14.79 4.16
CA PHE A 86 -3.83 -15.57 3.41
C PHE A 86 -3.15 -14.65 2.40
N ALA A 87 -1.83 -14.47 2.51
CA ALA A 87 -1.07 -13.58 1.66
C ALA A 87 -1.30 -13.89 0.16
N PRO A 88 -1.51 -12.86 -0.70
CA PRO A 88 -1.31 -11.43 -0.43
C PRO A 88 -2.54 -10.70 0.14
N GLU A 89 -3.60 -11.41 0.52
CA GLU A 89 -4.88 -10.85 0.94
C GLU A 89 -5.10 -10.99 2.45
N GLY A 90 -5.87 -10.07 3.01
CA GLY A 90 -6.29 -10.13 4.40
C GLY A 90 -7.58 -9.38 4.64
N GLN A 91 -8.09 -9.51 5.85
CA GLN A 91 -9.26 -8.83 6.34
C GLN A 91 -8.97 -8.24 7.72
N LEU A 92 -9.23 -6.95 7.86
CA LEU A 92 -9.22 -6.26 9.14
C LEU A 92 -10.67 -6.09 9.61
N ILE A 93 -10.99 -6.65 10.77
CA ILE A 93 -12.24 -6.37 11.49
C ILE A 93 -11.96 -5.27 12.50
N LEU A 94 -12.77 -4.22 12.42
CA LEU A 94 -12.71 -3.05 13.26
C LEU A 94 -13.47 -3.28 14.57
N ALA A 95 -13.21 -2.44 15.57
CA ALA A 95 -13.87 -2.51 16.88
C ALA A 95 -15.40 -2.39 16.82
N ASP A 96 -15.94 -1.79 15.75
CA ASP A 96 -17.39 -1.68 15.50
C ASP A 96 -17.99 -2.90 14.74
N GLY A 97 -17.16 -3.90 14.43
CA GLY A 97 -17.55 -5.11 13.72
C GLY A 97 -17.56 -5.00 12.20
N ARG A 98 -17.24 -3.83 11.62
CA ARG A 98 -17.05 -3.70 10.17
C ARG A 98 -15.78 -4.40 9.72
N ALA A 99 -15.77 -4.82 8.46
CA ALA A 99 -14.63 -5.48 7.84
C ALA A 99 -14.07 -4.64 6.69
N ALA A 100 -12.75 -4.39 6.73
CA ALA A 100 -11.96 -3.80 5.67
C ALA A 100 -11.16 -4.88 4.94
N GLN A 101 -11.09 -4.78 3.62
CA GLN A 101 -10.25 -5.66 2.80
C GLN A 101 -8.82 -5.14 2.81
N CYS A 102 -7.84 -6.04 2.92
CA CYS A 102 -6.42 -5.72 3.04
C CYS A 102 -5.59 -6.41 1.97
N TYR A 103 -4.55 -5.72 1.49
CA TYR A 103 -3.64 -6.24 0.48
C TYR A 103 -2.19 -5.90 0.81
N GLN A 104 -1.25 -6.82 0.55
CA GLN A 104 0.16 -6.62 0.85
C GLN A 104 0.81 -5.53 -0.01
N ALA A 105 1.49 -4.55 0.58
CA ALA A 105 2.21 -3.40 0.02
C ALA A 105 3.08 -3.68 -1.19
N ARG A 106 3.85 -4.77 -1.20
CA ARG A 106 4.65 -5.17 -2.37
C ARG A 106 3.80 -5.52 -3.60
N GLN A 107 2.53 -5.83 -3.40
CA GLN A 107 1.49 -6.02 -4.42
C GLN A 107 0.41 -4.90 -4.37
N SER A 108 0.44 -4.00 -3.39
CA SER A 108 -0.57 -2.97 -3.12
C SER A 108 -0.08 -1.53 -3.40
N ILE A 109 0.98 -1.39 -4.20
CA ILE A 109 1.08 -0.20 -5.05
C ILE A 109 -0.16 -0.08 -5.96
N LYS A 110 -0.78 -1.23 -6.24
CA LYS A 110 -2.14 -1.41 -6.76
C LYS A 110 -3.25 -0.75 -5.91
N THR A 111 -2.98 -0.35 -4.67
CA THR A 111 -3.97 0.19 -3.73
C THR A 111 -3.72 1.67 -3.40
N MET A 112 -2.46 2.14 -3.38
CA MET A 112 -2.16 3.58 -3.30
C MET A 112 -2.68 4.34 -4.53
N ALA A 113 -2.67 3.71 -5.71
CA ALA A 113 -3.21 4.29 -6.93
C ALA A 113 -4.75 4.36 -6.98
N LEU A 114 -5.45 3.71 -6.03
CA LEU A 114 -6.92 3.55 -6.00
C LEU A 114 -7.64 4.45 -4.99
N TYR A 115 -6.93 5.06 -4.03
CA TYR A 115 -7.57 5.78 -2.90
C TYR A 115 -6.95 7.14 -2.57
N GLY A 116 -6.46 7.85 -3.59
CA GLY A 116 -6.46 9.33 -3.57
C GLY A 116 -7.90 9.84 -3.70
N SER A 117 -8.73 9.59 -2.69
CA SER A 117 -10.16 9.97 -2.63
C SER A 117 -10.42 11.01 -1.52
N ASP A 118 -9.50 11.92 -1.32
CA ASP A 118 -9.88 13.31 -1.22
C ASP A 118 -9.83 13.89 -2.64
N ASN A 119 -10.98 14.37 -3.13
CA ASN A 119 -11.15 15.01 -4.45
C ASN A 119 -10.36 16.33 -4.60
N ASN A 120 -9.25 16.47 -3.87
CA ASN A 120 -8.37 17.60 -3.77
C ASN A 120 -6.89 17.23 -4.02
N PHE A 121 -6.57 15.96 -4.29
CA PHE A 121 -5.37 15.65 -5.08
C PHE A 121 -5.62 16.14 -6.51
N GLN A 122 -5.17 17.36 -6.80
CA GLN A 122 -4.75 17.70 -8.15
C GLN A 122 -3.68 16.68 -8.53
N TRP A 123 -4.05 15.59 -9.20
CA TRP A 123 -3.09 14.82 -9.97
C TRP A 123 -2.43 15.83 -10.88
N SER A 124 -1.17 16.15 -10.55
CA SER A 124 -0.34 16.98 -11.42
C SER A 124 -0.36 16.27 -12.77
N ALA A 125 -0.65 16.99 -13.84
CA ALA A 125 -0.55 16.43 -15.19
C ALA A 125 0.84 15.79 -15.32
N TYR A 126 0.89 14.45 -15.38
CA TYR A 126 2.17 13.75 -15.47
C TYR A 126 2.45 13.41 -16.92
N ASP A 127 3.69 13.69 -17.33
CA ASP A 127 4.18 13.36 -18.65
C ASP A 127 4.40 11.85 -18.74
N ALA A 128 3.73 11.25 -19.72
CA ALA A 128 3.93 9.86 -20.12
C ALA A 128 4.03 9.79 -21.64
N ARG A 129 4.39 8.62 -22.15
CA ARG A 129 4.47 8.39 -23.59
C ARG A 129 3.70 7.15 -24.00
N GLY A 130 3.07 7.23 -25.16
CA GLY A 130 2.45 6.10 -25.82
C GLY A 130 3.49 5.08 -26.28
N THR A 131 3.07 3.82 -26.29
CA THR A 131 3.74 2.77 -27.07
C THR A 131 3.03 2.63 -28.41
N GLY A 132 3.69 2.13 -29.45
CA GLY A 132 3.15 2.00 -30.81
C GLY A 132 1.97 1.02 -30.96
N SER A 133 1.51 0.45 -29.84
CA SER A 133 0.28 -0.33 -29.72
C SER A 133 -0.80 0.37 -28.86
N GLY A 134 -0.60 1.65 -28.53
CA GLY A 134 -1.41 2.44 -27.61
C GLY A 134 -2.80 2.75 -28.16
N ASN A 135 -3.75 1.85 -27.98
CA ASN A 135 -5.14 2.09 -28.35
C ASN A 135 -5.83 2.96 -27.31
N VAL A 136 -6.25 4.16 -27.71
CA VAL A 136 -7.08 5.04 -26.89
C VAL A 136 -8.55 4.70 -27.14
N ARG A 137 -9.34 4.61 -26.07
CA ARG A 137 -10.73 4.17 -26.10
C ARG A 137 -11.67 5.18 -25.44
N ALA A 138 -12.95 5.09 -25.79
CA ALA A 138 -14.01 5.97 -25.28
C ALA A 138 -14.36 5.73 -23.80
N ALA A 139 -14.03 4.56 -23.26
CA ALA A 139 -14.22 4.19 -21.86
C ALA A 139 -13.09 3.24 -21.40
N PRO A 140 -12.84 3.10 -20.09
CA PRO A 140 -11.79 2.25 -19.53
C PRO A 140 -12.11 0.74 -19.62
N SER A 141 -12.20 0.22 -20.85
CA SER A 141 -12.54 -1.17 -21.13
C SER A 141 -11.99 -1.61 -22.48
N VAL A 142 -11.55 -2.85 -22.60
CA VAL A 142 -11.14 -3.45 -23.88
C VAL A 142 -12.28 -3.57 -24.89
N PHE A 143 -13.53 -3.54 -24.43
CA PHE A 143 -14.73 -3.61 -25.27
C PHE A 143 -15.22 -2.22 -25.72
N ALA A 144 -14.71 -1.14 -25.12
CA ALA A 144 -15.07 0.21 -25.51
C ALA A 144 -14.54 0.55 -26.91
N GLU A 145 -15.25 1.42 -27.62
CA GLU A 145 -14.85 1.90 -28.94
C GLU A 145 -13.44 2.49 -28.91
N LYS A 146 -12.62 2.13 -29.90
CA LYS A 146 -11.31 2.73 -30.12
C LYS A 146 -11.51 4.10 -30.78
N VAL A 147 -11.03 5.15 -30.13
CA VAL A 147 -11.16 6.54 -30.60
C VAL A 147 -9.88 7.08 -31.21
N ALA A 148 -8.71 6.57 -30.82
CA ALA A 148 -7.43 6.94 -31.40
C ALA A 148 -6.38 5.83 -31.25
N SER A 149 -5.22 6.02 -31.87
CA SER A 149 -4.01 5.20 -31.65
C SER A 149 -2.85 6.14 -31.42
N LEU A 150 -2.07 5.90 -30.37
CA LEU A 150 -0.82 6.59 -30.12
C LEU A 150 0.30 5.94 -30.92
N GLY A 151 1.23 6.77 -31.41
CA GLY A 151 2.53 6.33 -31.90
C GLY A 151 3.48 5.95 -30.76
N ASP A 152 4.60 5.32 -31.13
CA ASP A 152 5.74 5.16 -30.23
C ASP A 152 6.24 6.54 -29.77
N ASP A 153 6.52 6.65 -28.47
CA ASP A 153 7.01 7.86 -27.81
C ASP A 153 6.08 9.08 -27.90
N GLU A 154 4.83 8.91 -28.37
CA GLU A 154 3.90 10.01 -28.50
C GLU A 154 3.57 10.60 -27.11
N PRO A 155 3.78 11.91 -26.90
CA PRO A 155 3.60 12.51 -25.59
C PRO A 155 2.12 12.53 -25.21
N VAL A 156 1.85 12.11 -23.98
CA VAL A 156 0.52 12.18 -23.37
C VAL A 156 0.61 12.73 -21.96
N ILE A 157 -0.50 13.29 -21.51
CA ILE A 157 -0.67 13.74 -20.14
C ILE A 157 -1.63 12.80 -19.45
N ILE A 158 -1.19 12.13 -18.38
CA ILE A 158 -2.10 11.37 -17.52
C ILE A 158 -2.94 12.38 -16.71
N LYS A 159 -4.26 12.26 -16.83
CA LYS A 159 -5.24 13.15 -16.16
C LYS A 159 -5.80 12.50 -14.89
N ARG A 160 -6.14 11.21 -14.96
CA ARG A 160 -6.61 10.46 -13.78
C ARG A 160 -6.42 8.95 -13.93
N ASN A 161 -6.31 8.25 -12.81
CA ASN A 161 -6.60 6.81 -12.74
C ASN A 161 -8.13 6.59 -12.72
N THR A 162 -8.61 5.59 -13.46
CA THR A 162 -10.04 5.27 -13.51
C THR A 162 -10.49 4.16 -12.57
N ASP A 163 -9.55 3.57 -11.83
CA ASP A 163 -9.74 2.44 -10.91
C ASP A 163 -10.11 1.11 -11.59
N GLU A 164 -10.40 1.14 -12.89
CA GLU A 164 -10.60 -0.05 -13.70
C GLU A 164 -9.25 -0.75 -13.93
N PHE A 165 -9.17 -2.00 -13.49
CA PHE A 165 -7.93 -2.78 -13.48
C PHE A 165 -8.02 -3.97 -14.44
N LEU A 166 -6.96 -4.18 -15.22
CA LEU A 166 -6.85 -5.31 -16.14
C LEU A 166 -5.39 -5.79 -16.23
N ASP A 167 -5.18 -7.09 -16.08
CA ASP A 167 -3.92 -7.79 -16.39
C ASP A 167 -2.64 -7.12 -15.86
N GLY A 168 -2.66 -6.61 -14.64
CA GLY A 168 -1.47 -6.00 -14.02
C GLY A 168 -1.47 -4.47 -14.04
N PHE A 169 -2.33 -3.82 -14.82
CA PHE A 169 -2.29 -2.37 -15.03
C PHE A 169 -3.68 -1.72 -14.94
N PHE A 170 -3.73 -0.47 -14.51
CA PHE A 170 -4.94 0.35 -14.50
C PHE A 170 -5.24 0.94 -15.86
N TRP A 171 -6.49 1.34 -16.04
CA TRP A 171 -6.88 2.28 -17.09
C TRP A 171 -6.73 3.72 -16.61
N PHE A 172 -6.18 4.56 -17.48
CA PHE A 172 -5.98 5.97 -17.24
C PHE A 172 -6.81 6.81 -18.21
N GLN A 173 -7.37 7.90 -17.72
CA GLN A 173 -7.78 8.99 -18.59
C GLN A 173 -6.54 9.80 -18.95
N ILE A 174 -6.35 10.06 -20.23
CA ILE A 174 -5.23 10.82 -20.76
C ILE A 174 -5.73 12.00 -21.60
N ALA A 175 -4.88 13.01 -21.72
CA ALA A 175 -4.96 13.98 -22.80
C ALA A 175 -3.79 13.77 -23.77
N PHE A 176 -4.04 13.91 -25.07
CA PHE A 176 -3.07 13.68 -26.13
C PHE A 176 -3.35 14.62 -27.31
N GLY A 177 -2.39 14.71 -28.24
CA GLY A 177 -2.48 15.61 -29.39
C GLY A 177 -2.78 17.08 -28.99
N GLU A 178 -3.72 17.72 -29.68
CA GLU A 178 -4.15 19.11 -29.44
C GLU A 178 -5.21 19.22 -28.32
N GLY A 179 -5.10 18.39 -27.28
CA GLY A 179 -6.02 18.42 -26.13
C GLY A 179 -7.22 17.47 -26.24
N GLU A 180 -7.14 16.48 -27.15
CA GLU A 180 -8.08 15.37 -27.17
C GLU A 180 -7.97 14.54 -25.89
N THR A 181 -9.06 13.84 -25.51
CA THR A 181 -9.08 13.02 -24.30
C THR A 181 -9.64 11.64 -24.58
N GLY A 182 -9.19 10.66 -23.81
CA GLY A 182 -9.67 9.29 -23.90
C GLY A 182 -9.05 8.41 -22.83
N TYR A 183 -9.28 7.11 -22.92
CA TYR A 183 -8.85 6.13 -21.93
C TYR A 183 -7.86 5.14 -22.53
N ILE A 184 -6.77 4.86 -21.82
CA ILE A 184 -5.75 3.91 -22.27
C ILE A 184 -5.34 2.98 -21.12
N TRP A 185 -5.03 1.74 -21.47
CA TRP A 185 -4.52 0.75 -20.54
C TRP A 185 -3.05 1.04 -20.21
N GLY A 186 -2.71 1.11 -18.92
CA GLY A 186 -1.41 1.55 -18.41
C GLY A 186 -0.22 0.73 -18.90
N ALA A 187 -0.43 -0.52 -19.30
CA ALA A 187 0.59 -1.36 -19.92
C ALA A 187 1.10 -0.81 -21.27
N LEU A 188 0.32 0.08 -21.90
CA LEU A 188 0.61 0.69 -23.19
C LEU A 188 1.21 2.10 -23.06
N LEU A 189 1.51 2.52 -21.83
CA LEU A 189 2.19 3.76 -21.51
C LEU A 189 3.58 3.46 -20.95
N CYS A 190 4.48 4.43 -21.07
CA CYS A 190 5.71 4.49 -20.30
C CYS A 190 5.93 5.88 -19.70
N THR A 191 6.74 5.98 -18.65
CA THR A 191 7.19 7.26 -18.08
C THR A 191 8.66 7.19 -17.65
N ASP A 192 9.34 8.33 -17.71
CA ASP A 192 10.67 8.55 -17.14
C ASP A 192 10.62 9.22 -15.76
N ALA A 193 9.42 9.57 -15.30
CA ALA A 193 9.22 10.20 -14.02
C ALA A 193 9.70 9.27 -12.90
N ASP A 194 10.60 9.76 -12.04
CA ASP A 194 11.01 9.08 -10.81
C ASP A 194 9.97 9.32 -9.70
N GLU A 195 8.70 9.14 -10.07
CA GLU A 195 7.56 9.31 -9.20
C GLU A 195 7.09 7.90 -8.78
N PRO A 196 7.19 7.54 -7.48
CA PRO A 196 6.87 6.21 -6.96
C PRO A 196 5.44 5.74 -7.31
N GLU A 197 4.54 6.68 -7.56
CA GLU A 197 3.12 6.45 -7.85
C GLU A 197 2.87 6.03 -9.32
N LEU A 198 3.75 6.45 -10.24
CA LEU A 198 3.62 6.18 -11.68
C LEU A 198 4.52 5.04 -12.15
N ASN A 199 5.74 4.95 -11.61
CA ASN A 199 6.74 3.95 -12.03
C ASN A 199 6.34 2.49 -11.73
N THR A 200 5.21 2.31 -11.06
CA THR A 200 4.63 1.06 -10.60
C THR A 200 3.28 0.74 -11.22
N THR A 201 2.66 1.71 -11.89
CA THR A 201 1.35 1.60 -12.56
C THR A 201 1.45 1.78 -14.07
N VAL A 202 2.57 2.34 -14.53
CA VAL A 202 2.98 2.55 -15.91
C VAL A 202 4.42 2.06 -16.04
N ARG A 203 4.82 1.59 -17.23
CA ARG A 203 6.17 1.06 -17.44
C ARG A 203 7.22 2.18 -17.39
N ARG A 204 8.47 1.84 -17.11
CA ARG A 204 9.59 2.76 -17.36
C ARG A 204 9.80 2.87 -18.87
N CYS A 205 10.08 4.07 -19.39
CA CYS A 205 10.57 4.18 -20.76
C CYS A 205 12.00 3.61 -20.84
N ASN A 206 12.38 3.07 -22.00
CA ASN A 206 13.69 2.44 -22.23
C ASN A 206 14.76 3.47 -22.58
#